data_AF-A0A816I9L0-F1
#
_entry.id   AF-A0A816I9L0-F1
#
_cell.length_a   1.000
_cell.length_b   1.000
_cell.length_c   1.000
_cell.angle_alpha   90.00
_cell.angle_beta   90.00
_cell.angle_gamma   90.00
#
_symmetry.space_group_name_H-M   'P 1'
#
loop_
_entity.id
_entity.type
_entity.pdbx_description
1 polymer ?
#
loop_
_entity_poly.entity_id
_entity_poly.type
_entity_poly.pdbx_seq_one_letter_code
_entity_poly.pdbx_strand_id
1 'polypeptide(L)'
;MKCLCLIVFLAFVITHSYNDLEVEAASSDGFVSRKGVQFILNGEPFYANGFNAYWLMYEATDPNTRYKVTHALENAAGQGLTIARTWGFRDGGYRALQTNLSSYDEQTFQGLDFSIAEAKRVGIKMIIAFVNNFPDFGGKKQYVAWAKDKGQAVTSEDDFYTNAFLKQAYMNHVKTVLNRVNTFTKVAYKDEPTIMAWELMNEPQCRADTSGKTLTAWISEMASYVKSLDSKHLLSTGSEGFYGQSTPQRMTSLNPVAANIVGSDFIANHNIDAIDFASVHSYPDTWFPKLDEKSLLDYLRKKKSRRPHRRCAKRS
;
A
#
# COMPACT_ATOMS: atom_id res chain seq x y z
N MET A 1 38.82 51.36 1.15
CA MET A 1 39.18 49.92 1.07
C MET A 1 38.26 49.00 1.87
N LYS A 2 37.80 49.32 3.09
CA LYS A 2 36.95 48.43 3.91
C LYS A 2 35.53 48.18 3.35
N CYS A 3 34.90 49.17 2.68
CA CYS A 3 33.57 48.98 2.08
C CYS A 3 33.59 48.11 0.81
N LEU A 4 34.68 48.11 0.04
CA LEU A 4 34.76 47.35 -1.21
C LEU A 4 34.86 45.85 -0.95
N CYS A 5 35.58 45.44 0.11
CA CYS A 5 35.67 44.03 0.52
C CYS A 5 34.33 43.48 1.03
N LEU A 6 33.50 44.31 1.67
CA LEU A 6 32.18 43.89 2.19
C LEU A 6 31.19 43.61 1.06
N ILE A 7 31.24 44.41 -0.01
CA ILE A 7 30.37 44.25 -1.20
C ILE A 7 30.76 43.00 -1.99
N VAL A 8 32.06 42.74 -2.15
CA VAL A 8 32.55 41.53 -2.82
C VAL A 8 32.21 40.26 -2.03
N PHE A 9 32.29 40.32 -0.70
CA PHE A 9 31.91 39.20 0.17
C PHE A 9 30.40 38.92 0.12
N LEU A 10 29.55 39.96 0.14
CA LEU A 10 28.09 39.79 -0.01
C LEU A 10 27.73 39.21 -1.39
N ALA A 11 28.39 39.67 -2.45
CA ALA A 11 28.15 39.14 -3.80
C ALA A 11 28.53 37.66 -3.92
N PHE A 12 29.62 37.22 -3.28
CA PHE A 12 30.03 35.81 -3.24
C PHE A 12 29.09 34.92 -2.41
N VAL A 13 28.57 35.42 -1.29
CA VAL A 13 27.59 34.71 -0.46
C VAL A 13 26.26 34.59 -1.20
N ILE A 14 25.83 35.63 -1.90
CA ILE A 14 24.60 35.59 -2.70
C ILE A 14 24.76 34.62 -3.88
N THR A 15 25.88 34.64 -4.62
CA THR A 15 26.08 33.71 -5.75
C THR A 15 26.26 32.24 -5.31
N HIS A 16 26.88 31.97 -4.16
CA HIS A 16 26.92 30.60 -3.60
C HIS A 16 25.55 30.14 -3.09
N SER A 17 24.75 31.05 -2.50
CA SER A 17 23.39 30.71 -2.04
C SER A 17 22.43 30.41 -3.20
N TYR A 18 22.67 30.96 -4.39
CA TYR A 18 21.87 30.64 -5.59
C TYR A 18 22.29 29.33 -6.27
N ASN A 19 23.56 28.92 -6.16
CA ASN A 19 24.03 27.64 -6.74
C ASN A 19 23.69 26.42 -5.87
N ASP A 20 23.49 26.58 -4.55
CA ASP A 20 23.01 25.52 -3.65
C ASP A 20 21.47 25.39 -3.61
N LEU A 21 20.77 26.26 -4.34
CA LEU A 21 19.33 26.18 -4.61
C LEU A 21 19.13 25.76 -6.06
N GLU A 22 19.67 24.60 -6.44
CA GLU A 22 18.93 23.75 -7.36
C GLU A 22 17.62 23.37 -6.65
N VAL A 23 16.64 24.28 -6.73
CA VAL A 23 15.24 23.91 -6.66
C VAL A 23 15.03 23.04 -7.88
N GLU A 24 15.31 21.75 -7.72
CA GLU A 24 14.81 20.71 -8.59
C GLU A 24 13.31 21.01 -8.70
N ALA A 25 12.89 21.53 -9.85
CA ALA A 25 11.52 21.94 -10.07
C ALA A 25 10.67 20.69 -9.83
N ALA A 26 10.05 20.61 -8.65
CA ALA A 26 9.25 19.45 -8.27
C ALA A 26 8.22 19.27 -9.38
N SER A 27 8.29 18.15 -10.11
CA SER A 27 7.33 17.87 -11.15
C SER A 27 5.94 17.91 -10.51
N SER A 28 5.10 18.83 -10.95
CA SER A 28 3.70 18.92 -10.54
C SER A 28 2.83 17.89 -11.27
N ASP A 29 3.40 16.71 -11.52
CA ASP A 29 2.75 15.61 -12.24
C ASP A 29 1.60 14.98 -11.43
N GLY A 30 1.39 15.46 -10.20
CA GLY A 30 0.27 15.11 -9.33
C GLY A 30 0.46 13.80 -8.57
N PHE A 31 1.58 13.11 -8.75
CA PHE A 31 1.89 11.90 -8.00
C PHE A 31 2.33 12.26 -6.57
N VAL A 32 1.88 11.46 -5.61
CA VAL A 32 2.38 11.57 -4.24
C VAL A 32 3.74 10.88 -4.19
N SER A 33 4.75 11.58 -3.69
CA SER A 33 6.10 11.06 -3.50
C SER A 33 6.50 11.10 -2.02
N ARG A 34 7.76 10.78 -1.70
CA ARG A 34 8.31 10.88 -0.35
C ARG A 34 9.59 11.70 -0.32
N LYS A 35 9.76 12.50 0.74
CA LYS A 35 11.04 13.13 1.11
C LYS A 35 11.37 12.71 2.54
N GLY A 36 12.31 11.78 2.67
CA GLY A 36 12.60 11.13 3.95
C GLY A 36 11.36 10.40 4.49
N VAL A 37 10.80 10.88 5.61
CA VAL A 37 9.64 10.28 6.28
C VAL A 37 8.32 11.01 6.03
N GLN A 38 8.32 12.00 5.14
CA GLN A 38 7.17 12.84 4.83
C GLN A 38 6.70 12.57 3.41
N PHE A 39 5.39 12.39 3.21
CA PHE A 39 4.81 12.39 1.87
C PHE A 39 4.76 13.80 1.31
N ILE A 40 4.98 13.93 0.00
CA ILE A 40 5.00 15.18 -0.74
C ILE A 40 4.02 15.09 -1.90
N LEU A 41 3.24 16.15 -2.12
CA LEU A 41 2.37 16.31 -3.28
C LEU A 41 2.58 17.71 -3.84
N ASN A 42 2.99 17.81 -5.11
CA ASN A 42 3.26 19.09 -5.79
C ASN A 42 4.24 20.00 -5.01
N GLY A 43 5.29 19.41 -4.44
CA GLY A 43 6.31 20.13 -3.66
C GLY A 43 5.95 20.36 -2.19
N GLU A 44 4.69 20.18 -1.80
CA GLU A 44 4.21 20.47 -0.45
C GLU A 44 4.01 19.21 0.41
N PRO A 45 4.16 19.30 1.75
CA PRO A 45 3.84 18.20 2.66
C PRO A 45 2.40 17.71 2.50
N PHE A 46 2.25 16.42 2.18
CA PHE A 46 0.97 15.74 2.10
C PHE A 46 0.72 14.92 3.36
N TYR A 47 -0.42 15.15 4.02
CA TYR A 47 -0.80 14.42 5.23
C TYR A 47 -1.94 13.46 4.94
N ALA A 48 -1.69 12.19 5.28
CA ALA A 48 -2.68 11.13 5.18
C ALA A 48 -3.75 11.29 6.27
N ASN A 49 -4.97 11.62 5.89
CA ASN A 49 -6.16 11.54 6.72
C ASN A 49 -7.24 10.84 5.89
N GLY A 50 -7.64 9.63 6.24
CA GLY A 50 -8.38 8.80 5.31
C GLY A 50 -9.22 7.72 5.94
N PHE A 51 -9.79 6.88 5.08
CA PHE A 51 -10.72 5.82 5.47
C PHE A 51 -10.50 4.56 4.62
N ASN A 52 -10.97 3.42 5.12
CA ASN A 52 -11.02 2.18 4.36
C ASN A 52 -12.42 2.03 3.76
N ALA A 53 -12.49 1.79 2.46
CA ALA A 53 -13.72 1.49 1.74
C ALA A 53 -13.45 0.35 0.76
N TYR A 54 -13.36 -0.87 1.27
CA TYR A 54 -13.06 -2.06 0.48
C TYR A 54 -14.11 -2.37 -0.60
N TRP A 55 -15.31 -1.83 -0.46
CA TRP A 55 -16.49 -2.17 -1.25
C TRP A 55 -16.69 -1.28 -2.49
N LEU A 56 -15.85 -0.27 -2.73
CA LEU A 56 -16.06 0.72 -3.80
C LEU A 56 -16.25 0.07 -5.18
N MET A 57 -15.31 -0.78 -5.61
CA MET A 57 -15.40 -1.51 -6.88
C MET A 57 -16.68 -2.36 -6.96
N TYR A 58 -17.01 -3.08 -5.89
CA TYR A 58 -18.16 -3.98 -5.85
C TYR A 58 -19.50 -3.24 -6.01
N GLU A 59 -19.67 -2.11 -5.31
CA GLU A 59 -20.87 -1.28 -5.45
C GLU A 59 -20.89 -0.57 -6.80
N ALA A 60 -19.75 -0.09 -7.32
CA ALA A 60 -19.69 0.57 -8.63
C ALA A 60 -19.93 -0.36 -9.83
N THR A 61 -19.77 -1.67 -9.65
CA THR A 61 -20.05 -2.70 -10.68
C THR A 61 -21.50 -2.66 -11.13
N ASP A 62 -22.43 -2.34 -10.22
CA ASP A 62 -23.85 -2.21 -10.50
C ASP A 62 -24.22 -0.75 -10.72
N PRO A 63 -24.69 -0.37 -11.92
CA PRO A 63 -25.14 0.99 -12.20
C PRO A 63 -26.18 1.50 -11.19
N ASN A 64 -27.02 0.63 -10.63
CA ASN A 64 -28.07 1.01 -9.69
C ASN A 64 -27.54 1.33 -8.28
N THR A 65 -26.33 0.88 -7.92
CA THR A 65 -25.74 1.17 -6.60
C THR A 65 -24.47 2.01 -6.69
N ARG A 66 -23.99 2.30 -7.91
CA ARG A 66 -22.84 3.15 -8.20
C ARG A 66 -22.90 4.53 -7.54
N TYR A 67 -24.09 5.11 -7.39
CA TYR A 67 -24.27 6.39 -6.70
C TYR A 67 -23.74 6.37 -5.26
N LYS A 68 -23.73 5.21 -4.57
CA LYS A 68 -23.18 5.09 -3.21
C LYS A 68 -21.68 5.43 -3.15
N VAL A 69 -20.93 5.09 -4.21
CA VAL A 69 -19.51 5.40 -4.32
C VAL A 69 -19.29 6.90 -4.43
N THR A 70 -20.05 7.56 -5.30
CA THR A 70 -20.07 9.03 -5.41
C THR A 70 -20.35 9.69 -4.06
N HIS A 71 -21.45 9.31 -3.40
CA HIS A 71 -21.84 9.93 -2.13
C HIS A 71 -20.80 9.71 -1.02
N ALA A 72 -20.22 8.51 -0.93
CA ALA A 72 -19.21 8.23 0.08
C ALA A 72 -17.93 9.06 -0.12
N LEU A 73 -17.47 9.20 -1.37
CA LEU A 73 -16.28 10.00 -1.69
C LEU A 73 -16.54 11.51 -1.51
N GLU A 74 -17.71 12.00 -1.92
CA GLU A 74 -18.11 13.40 -1.67
C GLU A 74 -18.20 13.72 -0.19
N ASN A 75 -18.83 12.85 0.60
CA ASN A 75 -18.93 13.03 2.05
C ASN A 75 -17.55 13.01 2.72
N ALA A 76 -16.66 12.11 2.29
CA ALA A 76 -15.29 12.05 2.78
C ALA A 76 -14.51 13.34 2.45
N ALA A 77 -14.60 13.82 1.21
CA ALA A 77 -13.96 15.05 0.78
C ALA A 77 -14.50 16.27 1.54
N GLY A 78 -15.83 16.34 1.73
CA GLY A 78 -16.49 17.39 2.52
C GLY A 78 -16.07 17.42 4.00
N GLN A 79 -15.55 16.31 4.53
CA GLN A 79 -14.99 16.22 5.89
C GLN A 79 -13.46 16.40 5.92
N GLY A 80 -12.83 16.74 4.80
CA GLY A 80 -11.38 16.95 4.71
C GLY A 80 -10.56 15.66 4.74
N LEU A 81 -11.15 14.51 4.40
CA LEU A 81 -10.38 13.28 4.17
C LEU A 81 -9.68 13.37 2.80
N THR A 82 -8.43 12.93 2.77
CA THR A 82 -7.52 13.03 1.62
C THR A 82 -7.23 11.70 0.95
N ILE A 83 -7.49 10.57 1.64
CA ILE A 83 -7.16 9.23 1.14
C ILE A 83 -8.31 8.23 1.35
N ALA A 84 -8.57 7.41 0.34
CA ALA A 84 -9.38 6.19 0.45
C ALA A 84 -8.52 4.95 0.18
N ARG A 85 -8.51 3.98 1.11
CA ARG A 85 -7.91 2.66 0.90
C ARG A 85 -8.99 1.67 0.44
N THR A 86 -8.74 0.92 -0.64
CA THR A 86 -9.72 0.00 -1.23
C THR A 86 -9.07 -1.26 -1.82
N TRP A 87 -9.91 -2.21 -2.23
CA TRP A 87 -9.49 -3.44 -2.90
C TRP A 87 -9.43 -3.26 -4.41
N GLY A 88 -8.26 -3.57 -4.98
CA GLY A 88 -8.07 -3.78 -6.41
C GLY A 88 -8.25 -5.24 -6.81
N PHE A 89 -8.86 -6.05 -5.94
CA PHE A 89 -9.08 -7.48 -6.12
C PHE A 89 -10.50 -7.86 -5.75
N ARG A 90 -10.95 -8.95 -6.37
CA ARG A 90 -12.07 -9.77 -5.94
C ARG A 90 -11.99 -11.08 -6.71
N ASP A 91 -11.42 -12.10 -6.08
CA ASP A 91 -11.03 -13.35 -6.72
C ASP A 91 -12.15 -14.38 -6.57
N GLY A 92 -12.79 -14.73 -7.69
CA GLY A 92 -13.94 -15.63 -7.73
C GLY A 92 -15.21 -15.10 -7.08
N GLY A 93 -16.28 -15.89 -7.17
CA GLY A 93 -17.60 -15.58 -6.61
C GLY A 93 -18.42 -14.53 -7.39
N TYR A 94 -19.54 -14.11 -6.81
CA TYR A 94 -20.53 -13.22 -7.45
C TYR A 94 -20.01 -11.79 -7.63
N ARG A 95 -19.88 -11.24 -8.86
CA ARG A 95 -19.18 -9.97 -9.18
C ARG A 95 -17.67 -10.01 -8.91
N ALA A 96 -17.03 -11.11 -9.29
CA ALA A 96 -15.57 -11.22 -9.22
C ALA A 96 -14.93 -10.21 -10.18
N LEU A 97 -13.83 -9.57 -9.76
CA LEU A 97 -12.96 -8.87 -10.70
C LEU A 97 -12.18 -9.91 -11.51
N GLN A 98 -11.58 -10.86 -10.82
CA GLN A 98 -10.84 -11.96 -11.42
C GLN A 98 -11.67 -13.23 -11.28
N THR A 99 -12.23 -13.72 -12.40
CA THR A 99 -13.11 -14.91 -12.43
C THR A 99 -12.31 -16.20 -12.41
N ASN A 100 -11.09 -16.17 -12.94
CA ASN A 100 -10.07 -17.22 -12.90
C ASN A 100 -8.69 -16.57 -13.09
N LEU A 101 -7.61 -17.35 -12.96
CA LEU A 101 -6.25 -16.88 -13.23
C LEU A 101 -6.15 -16.17 -14.59
N SER A 102 -5.69 -14.92 -14.57
CA SER A 102 -5.57 -14.05 -15.75
C SER A 102 -6.87 -13.81 -16.54
N SER A 103 -8.03 -14.06 -15.95
CA SER A 103 -9.36 -13.86 -16.56
C SER A 103 -10.17 -12.86 -15.75
N TYR A 104 -10.65 -11.81 -16.40
CA TYR A 104 -11.26 -10.66 -15.72
C TYR A 104 -12.68 -10.39 -16.22
N ASP A 105 -13.54 -9.97 -15.31
CA ASP A 105 -14.86 -9.43 -15.63
C ASP A 105 -14.75 -7.93 -15.91
N GLU A 106 -15.01 -7.53 -17.17
CA GLU A 106 -14.86 -6.14 -17.60
C GLU A 106 -15.85 -5.21 -16.90
N GLN A 107 -17.06 -5.67 -16.58
CA GLN A 107 -18.04 -4.85 -15.86
C GLN A 107 -17.55 -4.51 -14.44
N THR A 108 -16.98 -5.49 -13.75
CA THR A 108 -16.39 -5.28 -12.41
C THR A 108 -15.13 -4.41 -12.50
N PHE A 109 -14.30 -4.58 -13.54
CA PHE A 109 -13.15 -3.69 -13.79
C PHE A 109 -13.58 -2.23 -13.99
N GLN A 110 -14.66 -1.99 -14.74
CA GLN A 110 -15.25 -0.67 -14.90
C GLN A 110 -15.79 -0.10 -13.58
N GLY A 111 -16.16 -0.94 -12.62
CA GLY A 111 -16.48 -0.50 -11.26
C GLY A 111 -15.28 0.12 -10.54
N LEU A 112 -14.09 -0.47 -10.68
CA LEU A 112 -12.86 0.11 -10.16
C LEU A 112 -12.46 1.38 -10.93
N ASP A 113 -12.62 1.37 -12.26
CA ASP A 113 -12.37 2.55 -13.10
C ASP A 113 -13.20 3.75 -12.64
N PHE A 114 -14.51 3.52 -12.40
CA PHE A 114 -15.43 4.53 -11.92
C PHE A 114 -15.03 5.06 -10.54
N SER A 115 -14.63 4.17 -9.63
CA SER A 115 -14.21 4.55 -8.28
C SER A 115 -12.98 5.47 -8.31
N ILE A 116 -12.01 5.18 -9.19
CA ILE A 116 -10.83 6.03 -9.41
C ILE A 116 -11.23 7.36 -10.04
N ALA A 117 -12.14 7.36 -11.02
CA ALA A 117 -12.60 8.59 -11.65
C ALA A 117 -13.35 9.51 -10.67
N GLU A 118 -14.17 8.94 -9.78
CA GLU A 118 -14.86 9.71 -8.75
C GLU A 118 -13.90 10.24 -7.68
N ALA A 119 -12.93 9.43 -7.24
CA ALA A 119 -11.90 9.89 -6.32
C ALA A 119 -11.11 11.06 -6.92
N LYS A 120 -10.79 11.00 -8.23
CA LYS A 120 -10.17 12.09 -8.99
C LYS A 120 -11.01 13.36 -8.97
N ARG A 121 -12.33 13.23 -9.24
CA ARG A 121 -13.27 14.35 -9.29
C ARG A 121 -13.32 15.12 -7.98
N VAL A 122 -13.25 14.43 -6.83
CA VAL A 122 -13.33 15.05 -5.50
C VAL A 122 -11.96 15.29 -4.84
N GLY A 123 -10.86 14.99 -5.53
CA GLY A 123 -9.49 15.24 -5.03
C GLY A 123 -9.02 14.25 -3.95
N ILE A 124 -9.65 13.07 -3.82
CA ILE A 124 -9.21 12.01 -2.92
C ILE A 124 -8.16 11.15 -3.61
N LYS A 125 -7.04 10.88 -2.92
CA LYS A 125 -6.03 9.91 -3.36
C LYS A 125 -6.41 8.48 -2.98
N MET A 126 -5.94 7.49 -3.73
CA MET A 126 -6.28 6.08 -3.49
C MET A 126 -5.08 5.21 -3.12
N ILE A 127 -5.28 4.33 -2.15
CA ILE A 127 -4.38 3.19 -1.88
C ILE A 127 -5.11 1.92 -2.31
N ILE A 128 -4.53 1.14 -3.21
CA ILE A 128 -5.18 -0.03 -3.81
C ILE A 128 -4.34 -1.29 -3.55
N ALA A 129 -4.91 -2.26 -2.83
CA ALA A 129 -4.26 -3.55 -2.59
C ALA A 129 -4.53 -4.54 -3.75
N PHE A 130 -3.54 -5.35 -4.11
CA PHE A 130 -3.64 -6.30 -5.24
C PHE A 130 -4.26 -7.65 -4.90
N VAL A 131 -4.21 -8.09 -3.64
CA VAL A 131 -4.78 -9.39 -3.21
C VAL A 131 -5.03 -9.38 -1.70
N ASN A 132 -5.81 -10.35 -1.21
CA ASN A 132 -6.04 -10.55 0.23
C ASN A 132 -5.23 -11.72 0.79
N ASN A 133 -4.79 -11.60 2.04
CA ASN A 133 -4.36 -12.75 2.84
C ASN A 133 -5.53 -13.61 3.30
N PHE A 134 -6.65 -12.97 3.63
CA PHE A 134 -7.85 -13.61 4.15
C PHE A 134 -8.76 -14.14 3.02
N PRO A 135 -9.66 -15.09 3.32
CA PRO A 135 -10.55 -15.66 2.30
C PRO A 135 -11.65 -14.70 1.81
N ASP A 136 -11.89 -13.60 2.52
CA ASP A 136 -12.85 -12.58 2.12
C ASP A 136 -12.47 -12.00 0.75
N PHE A 137 -13.44 -11.99 -0.16
CA PHE A 137 -13.24 -11.59 -1.55
C PHE A 137 -12.19 -12.44 -2.29
N GLY A 138 -11.97 -13.68 -1.83
CA GLY A 138 -11.10 -14.67 -2.45
C GLY A 138 -9.71 -14.73 -1.82
N GLY A 139 -8.76 -13.91 -2.30
CA GLY A 139 -7.41 -13.85 -1.74
C GLY A 139 -6.52 -15.05 -2.05
N LYS A 140 -5.42 -15.21 -1.32
CA LYS A 140 -4.42 -16.27 -1.55
C LYS A 140 -5.02 -17.68 -1.56
N LYS A 141 -6.07 -17.90 -0.75
CA LYS A 141 -6.84 -19.16 -0.73
C LYS A 141 -7.44 -19.49 -2.09
N GLN A 142 -8.04 -18.51 -2.76
CA GLN A 142 -8.65 -18.69 -4.07
C GLN A 142 -7.59 -18.96 -5.16
N TYR A 143 -6.45 -18.29 -5.09
CA TYR A 143 -5.32 -18.57 -5.98
C TYR A 143 -4.82 -20.01 -5.83
N VAL A 144 -4.65 -20.49 -4.60
CA VAL A 144 -4.29 -21.89 -4.31
C VAL A 144 -5.34 -22.86 -4.83
N ALA A 145 -6.63 -22.56 -4.70
CA ALA A 145 -7.70 -23.38 -5.27
C ALA A 145 -7.60 -23.46 -6.80
N TRP A 146 -7.44 -22.33 -7.49
CA TRP A 146 -7.25 -22.34 -8.95
C TRP A 146 -5.99 -23.10 -9.39
N ALA A 147 -4.90 -23.01 -8.62
CA ALA A 147 -3.70 -23.80 -8.90
C ALA A 147 -3.93 -25.31 -8.75
N LYS A 148 -4.71 -25.74 -7.74
CA LYS A 148 -5.12 -27.15 -7.60
C LYS A 148 -5.92 -27.63 -8.80
N ASP A 149 -6.87 -26.83 -9.28
CA ASP A 149 -7.68 -27.15 -10.47
C ASP A 149 -6.83 -27.26 -11.75
N LYS A 150 -5.66 -26.59 -11.77
CA LYS A 150 -4.65 -26.67 -12.84
C LYS A 150 -3.61 -27.78 -12.60
N GLY A 151 -3.83 -28.67 -11.63
CA GLY A 151 -2.96 -29.81 -11.34
C GLY A 151 -1.66 -29.45 -10.63
N GLN A 152 -1.53 -28.25 -10.05
CA GLN A 152 -0.35 -27.87 -9.28
C GLN A 152 -0.33 -28.61 -7.93
N ALA A 153 0.86 -29.08 -7.54
CA ALA A 153 1.09 -29.68 -6.23
C ALA A 153 1.18 -28.58 -5.17
N VAL A 154 0.03 -28.18 -4.63
CA VAL A 154 -0.10 -27.21 -3.53
C VAL A 154 -0.97 -27.80 -2.42
N THR A 155 -0.53 -27.64 -1.18
CA THR A 155 -1.09 -28.28 0.02
C THR A 155 -1.49 -27.27 1.09
N SER A 156 -0.95 -26.05 1.05
CA SER A 156 -1.20 -24.96 2.00
C SER A 156 -1.59 -23.67 1.28
N GLU A 157 -2.32 -22.79 1.97
CA GLU A 157 -2.55 -21.42 1.49
C GLU A 157 -1.24 -20.62 1.37
N ASP A 158 -0.25 -20.94 2.22
CA ASP A 158 1.05 -20.28 2.22
C ASP A 158 1.97 -20.72 1.07
N ASP A 159 1.59 -21.76 0.31
CA ASP A 159 2.26 -22.10 -0.96
C ASP A 159 2.16 -20.95 -1.98
N PHE A 160 1.21 -20.03 -1.79
CA PHE A 160 1.13 -18.77 -2.52
C PHE A 160 2.46 -17.99 -2.54
N TYR A 161 3.24 -18.07 -1.45
CA TYR A 161 4.48 -17.32 -1.32
C TYR A 161 5.69 -18.02 -1.98
N THR A 162 5.63 -19.33 -2.23
CA THR A 162 6.79 -20.14 -2.64
C THR A 162 6.61 -20.80 -4.00
N ASN A 163 5.40 -21.23 -4.33
CA ASN A 163 5.11 -21.94 -5.57
C ASN A 163 5.26 -20.98 -6.78
N ALA A 164 6.12 -21.36 -7.73
CA ALA A 164 6.45 -20.51 -8.87
C ALA A 164 5.23 -20.20 -9.77
N PHE A 165 4.30 -21.14 -9.92
CA PHE A 165 3.08 -20.92 -10.69
C PHE A 165 2.18 -19.87 -10.02
N LEU A 166 2.02 -19.94 -8.69
CA LEU A 166 1.23 -18.97 -7.92
C LEU A 166 1.87 -17.57 -7.91
N LYS A 167 3.20 -17.49 -7.76
CA LYS A 167 3.92 -16.22 -7.89
C LYS A 167 3.72 -15.61 -9.28
N GLN A 168 3.83 -16.41 -10.34
CA GLN A 168 3.59 -15.94 -11.71
C GLN A 168 2.15 -15.49 -11.93
N ALA A 169 1.18 -16.20 -11.37
CA ALA A 169 -0.22 -15.79 -11.40
C ALA A 169 -0.45 -14.41 -10.76
N TYR A 170 0.13 -14.18 -9.58
CA TYR A 170 0.08 -12.86 -8.93
C TYR A 170 0.75 -11.78 -9.80
N MET A 171 1.93 -12.06 -10.35
CA MET A 171 2.62 -11.12 -11.25
C MET A 171 1.79 -10.79 -12.49
N ASN A 172 1.09 -11.75 -13.09
CA ASN A 172 0.18 -11.52 -14.20
C ASN A 172 -0.99 -10.61 -13.79
N HIS A 173 -1.52 -10.78 -12.58
CA HIS A 173 -2.58 -9.92 -12.05
C HIS A 173 -2.10 -8.48 -11.87
N VAL A 174 -0.96 -8.28 -11.20
CA VAL A 174 -0.31 -6.96 -11.05
C VAL A 174 -0.11 -6.30 -12.43
N LYS A 175 0.44 -7.04 -13.40
CA LYS A 175 0.65 -6.52 -14.76
C LYS A 175 -0.65 -6.09 -15.41
N THR A 176 -1.73 -6.84 -15.23
CA THR A 176 -3.04 -6.50 -15.80
C THR A 176 -3.60 -5.24 -15.14
N VAL A 177 -3.57 -5.15 -13.82
CA VAL A 177 -4.08 -3.98 -13.07
C VAL A 177 -3.30 -2.72 -13.43
N LEU A 178 -1.98 -2.77 -13.41
CA LEU A 178 -1.14 -1.60 -13.71
C LEU A 178 -1.33 -1.10 -15.16
N ASN A 179 -1.48 -2.00 -16.13
CA ASN A 179 -1.66 -1.63 -17.54
C ASN A 179 -3.12 -1.39 -17.94
N ARG A 180 -4.08 -1.49 -17.01
CA ARG A 180 -5.48 -1.16 -17.28
C ARG A 180 -5.58 0.31 -17.71
N VAL A 181 -6.14 0.56 -18.88
CA VAL A 181 -6.59 1.91 -19.28
C VAL A 181 -7.98 2.15 -18.72
N ASN A 182 -8.10 3.10 -17.80
CA ASN A 182 -9.35 3.46 -17.16
C ASN A 182 -10.39 3.91 -18.21
N THR A 183 -11.57 3.30 -18.22
CA THR A 183 -12.62 3.62 -19.21
C THR A 183 -13.26 5.00 -19.04
N PHE A 184 -13.13 5.64 -17.88
CA PHE A 184 -13.66 6.98 -17.60
C PHE A 184 -12.58 8.05 -17.79
N THR A 185 -11.41 7.89 -17.17
CA THR A 185 -10.33 8.89 -17.23
C THR A 185 -9.47 8.76 -18.49
N LYS A 186 -9.51 7.61 -19.17
CA LYS A 186 -8.67 7.26 -20.34
C LYS A 186 -7.17 7.19 -20.05
N VAL A 187 -6.80 7.15 -18.77
CA VAL A 187 -5.42 7.06 -18.31
C VAL A 187 -5.13 5.64 -17.85
N ALA A 188 -3.94 5.11 -18.16
CA ALA A 188 -3.50 3.82 -17.60
C ALA A 188 -3.34 3.94 -16.09
N TYR A 189 -3.67 2.91 -15.31
CA TYR A 189 -3.59 2.98 -13.85
C TYR A 189 -2.18 3.33 -13.36
N LYS A 190 -1.14 2.76 -13.97
CA LYS A 190 0.28 3.13 -13.73
C LYS A 190 0.62 4.61 -14.02
N ASP A 191 -0.24 5.32 -14.73
CA ASP A 191 -0.09 6.73 -15.10
C ASP A 191 -1.15 7.64 -14.45
N GLU A 192 -2.00 7.12 -13.54
CA GLU A 192 -3.11 7.85 -12.94
C GLU A 192 -2.74 8.44 -11.57
N PRO A 193 -2.42 9.74 -11.45
CA PRO A 193 -1.97 10.35 -10.20
C PRO A 193 -3.01 10.35 -9.08
N THR A 194 -4.29 10.06 -9.37
CA THR A 194 -5.30 9.81 -8.32
C THR A 194 -4.93 8.62 -7.44
N ILE A 195 -4.25 7.62 -7.99
CA ILE A 195 -3.69 6.54 -7.21
C ILE A 195 -2.44 7.10 -6.52
N MET A 196 -2.39 7.00 -5.19
CA MET A 196 -1.21 7.39 -4.40
C MET A 196 -0.24 6.23 -4.26
N ALA A 197 -0.78 5.03 -3.99
CA ALA A 197 0.05 3.88 -3.71
C ALA A 197 -0.63 2.55 -4.06
N TRP A 198 0.22 1.57 -4.33
CA TRP A 198 -0.15 0.17 -4.37
C TRP A 198 0.18 -0.52 -3.05
N GLU A 199 -0.58 -1.55 -2.70
CA GLU A 199 -0.23 -2.50 -1.65
C GLU A 199 -0.12 -3.92 -2.21
N LEU A 200 0.97 -4.61 -1.87
CA LEU A 200 1.19 -5.98 -2.36
C LEU A 200 0.08 -6.93 -1.94
N MET A 201 -0.36 -6.85 -0.69
CA MET A 201 -1.41 -7.71 -0.16
C MET A 201 -2.05 -7.03 1.06
N ASN A 202 -3.36 -7.19 1.25
CA ASN A 202 -3.97 -6.87 2.53
C ASN A 202 -3.50 -7.88 3.60
N GLU A 203 -2.82 -7.39 4.62
CA GLU A 203 -2.45 -8.12 5.84
C GLU A 203 -1.74 -9.47 5.60
N PRO A 204 -0.61 -9.49 4.85
CA PRO A 204 0.11 -10.71 4.53
C PRO A 204 0.59 -11.46 5.79
N GLN A 205 0.28 -12.75 5.87
CA GLN A 205 0.73 -13.65 6.94
C GLN A 205 1.20 -14.98 6.33
N CYS A 206 2.37 -15.47 6.76
CA CYS A 206 2.93 -16.77 6.40
C CYS A 206 3.11 -17.61 7.66
N ARG A 207 2.09 -18.37 8.05
CA ARG A 207 2.08 -19.19 9.27
C ARG A 207 2.92 -20.46 9.11
N ALA A 208 3.13 -20.92 7.87
CA ALA A 208 4.02 -22.02 7.55
C ALA A 208 5.50 -21.73 7.84
N ASP A 209 5.91 -20.45 7.88
CA ASP A 209 7.27 -20.03 8.22
C ASP A 209 7.28 -18.86 9.20
N THR A 210 7.29 -19.17 10.49
CA THR A 210 7.35 -18.17 11.56
C THR A 210 8.69 -17.45 11.67
N SER A 211 9.72 -17.83 10.90
CA SER A 211 10.96 -17.07 10.85
C SER A 211 10.81 -15.74 10.09
N GLY A 212 9.78 -15.65 9.24
CA GLY A 212 9.49 -14.51 8.39
C GLY A 212 10.35 -14.39 7.13
N LYS A 213 11.23 -15.37 6.88
CA LYS A 213 12.11 -15.39 5.70
C LYS A 213 11.32 -15.57 4.41
N THR A 214 10.35 -16.49 4.40
CA THR A 214 9.50 -16.76 3.24
C THR A 214 8.73 -15.52 2.80
N LEU A 215 8.04 -14.86 3.73
CA LEU A 215 7.30 -13.64 3.42
C LEU A 215 8.24 -12.50 3.00
N THR A 216 9.38 -12.33 3.65
CA THR A 216 10.36 -11.29 3.27
C THR A 216 10.91 -11.51 1.86
N ALA A 217 11.24 -12.74 1.48
CA ALA A 217 11.69 -13.09 0.14
C ALA A 217 10.61 -12.81 -0.91
N TRP A 218 9.36 -13.21 -0.64
CA TRP A 218 8.24 -12.93 -1.54
C TRP A 218 7.99 -11.43 -1.71
N ILE A 219 8.01 -10.64 -0.63
CA ILE A 219 7.86 -9.18 -0.72
C ILE A 219 8.99 -8.57 -1.54
N SER A 220 10.24 -9.00 -1.35
CA SER A 220 11.37 -8.49 -2.13
C SER A 220 11.21 -8.74 -3.63
N GLU A 221 10.77 -9.93 -4.01
CA GLU A 221 10.53 -10.33 -5.40
C GLU A 221 9.37 -9.54 -6.01
N MET A 222 8.22 -9.52 -5.34
CA MET A 222 7.01 -8.86 -5.86
C MET A 222 7.13 -7.35 -5.88
N ALA A 223 7.78 -6.74 -4.89
CA ALA A 223 7.99 -5.30 -4.89
C ALA A 223 8.90 -4.85 -6.04
N SER A 224 9.98 -5.60 -6.28
CA SER A 224 10.87 -5.34 -7.43
C SER A 224 10.13 -5.49 -8.75
N TYR A 225 9.25 -6.50 -8.87
CA TYR A 225 8.43 -6.69 -10.06
C TYR A 225 7.45 -5.53 -10.29
N VAL A 226 6.70 -5.10 -9.26
CA VAL A 226 5.79 -3.94 -9.35
C VAL A 226 6.56 -2.70 -9.83
N LYS A 227 7.69 -2.39 -9.19
CA LYS A 227 8.52 -1.22 -9.55
C LYS A 227 9.11 -1.29 -10.95
N SER A 228 9.32 -2.49 -11.51
CA SER A 228 9.75 -2.65 -12.91
C SER A 228 8.66 -2.27 -13.92
N LEU A 229 7.38 -2.29 -13.53
CA LEU A 229 6.24 -1.94 -14.37
C LEU A 229 5.76 -0.50 -14.15
N ASP A 230 5.91 0.00 -12.92
CA ASP A 230 5.45 1.30 -12.45
C ASP A 230 6.47 1.90 -11.46
N SER A 231 7.20 2.91 -11.92
CA SER A 231 8.16 3.67 -11.11
C SER A 231 7.61 4.99 -10.58
N LYS A 232 6.32 5.31 -10.83
CA LYS A 232 5.70 6.58 -10.45
C LYS A 232 5.00 6.50 -9.10
N HIS A 233 4.26 5.41 -8.86
CA HIS A 233 3.49 5.24 -7.64
C HIS A 233 4.33 4.76 -6.46
N LEU A 234 3.92 5.15 -5.25
CA LEU A 234 4.45 4.58 -4.02
C LEU A 234 4.01 3.12 -3.87
N LEU A 235 4.79 2.33 -3.16
CA LEU A 235 4.49 0.93 -2.86
C LEU A 235 4.63 0.64 -1.36
N SER A 236 3.64 -0.04 -0.79
CA SER A 236 3.61 -0.56 0.58
C SER A 236 3.36 -2.07 0.59
N THR A 237 3.66 -2.70 1.72
CA THR A 237 3.41 -4.13 1.91
C THR A 237 1.94 -4.45 2.19
N GLY A 238 1.22 -3.53 2.85
CA GLY A 238 -0.10 -3.76 3.44
C GLY A 238 -0.08 -4.56 4.75
N SER A 239 1.09 -4.63 5.41
CA SER A 239 1.29 -5.37 6.66
C SER A 239 0.56 -4.76 7.86
N GLU A 240 0.12 -5.62 8.78
CA GLU A 240 -0.43 -5.23 10.08
C GLU A 240 0.62 -4.61 11.02
N GLY A 241 1.91 -4.79 10.71
CA GLY A 241 3.00 -4.15 11.43
C GLY A 241 3.55 -4.95 12.61
N PHE A 242 3.41 -6.28 12.60
CA PHE A 242 3.99 -7.12 13.64
C PHE A 242 5.50 -7.32 13.43
N TYR A 243 6.25 -7.24 14.53
CA TYR A 243 7.69 -7.47 14.54
C TYR A 243 8.02 -8.95 14.43
N GLY A 244 9.16 -9.27 13.81
CA GLY A 244 9.65 -10.64 13.65
C GLY A 244 11.03 -10.86 14.27
N GLN A 245 11.70 -11.92 13.83
CA GLN A 245 12.98 -12.37 14.40
C GLN A 245 14.14 -11.37 14.19
N SER A 246 14.03 -10.40 13.27
CA SER A 246 15.01 -9.32 13.13
C SER A 246 15.02 -8.37 14.33
N THR A 247 13.93 -8.34 15.11
CA THR A 247 13.76 -7.47 16.30
C THR A 247 13.06 -8.21 17.45
N PRO A 248 13.68 -9.28 18.00
CA PRO A 248 13.01 -10.20 18.91
C PRO A 248 12.52 -9.52 20.20
N GLN A 249 13.22 -8.50 20.69
CA GLN A 249 12.78 -7.74 21.86
C GLN A 249 11.48 -6.95 21.58
N ARG A 250 11.30 -6.43 20.37
CA ARG A 250 10.07 -5.72 19.97
C ARG A 250 8.94 -6.70 19.72
N MET A 251 9.22 -7.83 19.09
CA MET A 251 8.28 -8.93 18.91
C MET A 251 7.68 -9.36 20.25
N THR A 252 8.52 -9.66 21.25
CA THR A 252 8.04 -10.09 22.57
C THR A 252 7.31 -9.00 23.37
N SER A 253 7.70 -7.72 23.21
CA SER A 253 7.17 -6.64 24.07
C SER A 253 6.03 -5.82 23.47
N LEU A 254 5.82 -5.84 22.14
CA LEU A 254 4.87 -4.96 21.46
C LEU A 254 3.83 -5.70 20.62
N ASN A 255 4.11 -6.91 20.16
CA ASN A 255 3.11 -7.68 19.43
C ASN A 255 2.06 -8.24 20.39
N PRO A 256 0.79 -8.38 19.94
CA PRO A 256 -0.10 -9.36 20.54
C PRO A 256 0.54 -10.75 20.45
N VAL A 257 0.41 -11.58 21.50
CA VAL A 257 1.06 -12.90 21.54
C VAL A 257 0.66 -13.76 20.33
N ALA A 258 -0.60 -13.71 19.92
CA ALA A 258 -1.12 -14.44 18.76
C ALA A 258 -0.49 -14.02 17.42
N ALA A 259 0.10 -12.82 17.35
CA ALA A 259 0.77 -12.33 16.16
C ALA A 259 2.20 -12.88 16.00
N ASN A 260 2.80 -13.48 17.04
CA ASN A 260 4.18 -13.98 16.98
C ASN A 260 4.35 -15.24 16.11
N ILE A 261 3.26 -15.80 15.60
CA ILE A 261 3.24 -17.00 14.76
C ILE A 261 2.79 -16.74 13.32
N VAL A 262 2.69 -15.47 12.91
CA VAL A 262 2.13 -15.10 11.59
C VAL A 262 3.19 -14.90 10.51
N GLY A 263 4.48 -15.06 10.84
CA GLY A 263 5.59 -15.01 9.88
C GLY A 263 5.82 -13.65 9.22
N SER A 264 5.36 -12.56 9.83
CA SER A 264 5.71 -11.19 9.41
C SER A 264 6.89 -10.64 10.20
N ASP A 265 7.70 -9.80 9.56
CA ASP A 265 8.79 -9.08 10.21
C ASP A 265 8.81 -7.61 9.76
N PHE A 266 8.10 -6.76 10.50
CA PHE A 266 7.91 -5.35 10.15
C PHE A 266 9.19 -4.61 9.74
N ILE A 267 10.31 -4.85 10.42
CA ILE A 267 11.56 -4.15 10.09
C ILE A 267 12.20 -4.73 8.83
N ALA A 268 12.25 -6.06 8.69
CA ALA A 268 12.82 -6.69 7.50
C ALA A 268 11.98 -6.38 6.24
N ASN A 269 10.66 -6.49 6.33
CA ASN A 269 9.74 -6.28 5.21
C ASN A 269 9.74 -4.83 4.69
N HIS A 270 10.04 -3.83 5.53
CA HIS A 270 10.08 -2.41 5.14
C HIS A 270 11.49 -1.85 4.98
N ASN A 271 12.53 -2.68 5.10
CA ASN A 271 13.91 -2.32 4.72
C ASN A 271 14.25 -2.70 3.27
N ILE A 272 13.27 -3.22 2.53
CA ILE A 272 13.40 -3.54 1.11
C ILE A 272 13.31 -2.22 0.31
N ASP A 273 14.30 -1.93 -0.53
CA ASP A 273 14.44 -0.64 -1.22
C ASP A 273 13.22 -0.27 -2.09
N ALA A 274 12.52 -1.26 -2.63
CA ALA A 274 11.31 -1.08 -3.44
C ALA A 274 10.05 -0.69 -2.62
N ILE A 275 10.10 -0.73 -1.28
CA ILE A 275 9.01 -0.34 -0.39
C ILE A 275 9.21 1.10 0.07
N ASP A 276 8.25 1.96 -0.24
CA ASP A 276 8.38 3.41 -0.03
C ASP A 276 7.91 3.88 1.34
N PHE A 277 6.92 3.18 1.92
CA PHE A 277 6.39 3.52 3.22
C PHE A 277 5.89 2.29 3.97
N ALA A 278 5.80 2.44 5.29
CA ALA A 278 5.31 1.41 6.17
C ALA A 278 3.87 1.68 6.60
N SER A 279 3.08 0.61 6.64
CA SER A 279 1.72 0.58 7.17
C SER A 279 1.68 -0.24 8.46
N VAL A 280 0.73 0.09 9.34
CA VAL A 280 0.42 -0.69 10.54
C VAL A 280 -1.08 -0.73 10.71
N HIS A 281 -1.61 -1.87 11.09
CA HIS A 281 -3.01 -2.01 11.48
C HIS A 281 -3.09 -2.11 13.02
N SER A 282 -4.27 -1.85 13.57
CA SER A 282 -4.45 -1.87 15.01
C SER A 282 -5.90 -2.16 15.38
N TYR A 283 -6.14 -3.39 15.85
CA TYR A 283 -7.45 -3.85 16.32
C TYR A 283 -7.34 -4.40 17.75
N PRO A 284 -7.05 -3.56 18.77
CA PRO A 284 -6.77 -4.03 20.13
C PRO A 284 -7.94 -4.79 20.77
N ASP A 285 -9.17 -4.39 20.45
CA ASP A 285 -10.42 -5.04 20.82
C ASP A 285 -10.51 -6.48 20.28
N THR A 286 -10.05 -6.70 19.04
CA THR A 286 -9.98 -8.04 18.43
C THR A 286 -8.80 -8.85 18.99
N TRP A 287 -7.65 -8.23 19.16
CA TRP A 287 -6.43 -8.89 19.63
C TRP A 287 -6.48 -9.25 21.12
N PHE A 288 -7.23 -8.48 21.91
CA PHE A 288 -7.32 -8.60 23.35
C PHE A 288 -8.78 -8.49 23.84
N PRO A 289 -9.65 -9.45 23.47
CA PRO A 289 -11.10 -9.34 23.72
C PRO A 289 -11.50 -9.35 25.21
N LYS A 290 -10.53 -9.62 26.11
CA LYS A 290 -10.72 -9.66 27.57
C LYS A 290 -10.19 -8.43 28.30
N LEU A 291 -9.54 -7.50 27.60
CA LEU A 291 -9.01 -6.28 28.21
C LEU A 291 -10.07 -5.18 28.26
N ASP A 292 -10.02 -4.36 29.32
CA ASP A 292 -10.84 -3.16 29.42
C ASP A 292 -10.30 -2.02 28.53
N GLU A 293 -11.13 -1.01 28.31
CA GLU A 293 -10.80 0.14 27.45
C GLU A 293 -9.49 0.83 27.85
N LYS A 294 -9.26 0.99 29.16
CA LYS A 294 -8.04 1.60 29.70
C LYS A 294 -6.80 0.81 29.30
N SER A 295 -6.83 -0.51 29.44
CA SER A 295 -5.73 -1.40 29.08
C SER A 295 -5.47 -1.40 27.57
N LEU A 296 -6.53 -1.34 26.75
CA LEU A 296 -6.40 -1.21 25.30
C LEU A 296 -5.74 0.13 24.92
N LEU A 297 -6.13 1.25 25.54
CA LEU A 297 -5.53 2.56 25.31
C LEU A 297 -4.06 2.61 25.75
N ASP A 298 -3.72 2.00 26.87
CA ASP A 298 -2.34 1.94 27.36
C ASP A 298 -1.44 1.09 26.44
N TYR A 299 -1.98 0.00 25.87
CA TYR A 299 -1.31 -0.75 24.80
C TYR A 299 -1.01 0.13 23.58
N LEU A 300 -2.00 0.89 23.09
CA LEU A 300 -1.83 1.78 21.94
C LEU A 300 -0.79 2.88 22.19
N ARG A 301 -0.76 3.47 23.39
CA ARG A 301 0.24 4.49 23.78
C ARG A 301 1.66 3.91 23.78
N LYS A 302 1.84 2.69 24.28
CA LYS A 302 3.14 1.99 24.24
C LYS A 302 3.60 1.72 22.81
N LYS A 303 2.68 1.31 21.92
CA LYS A 303 2.98 1.07 20.49
C LYS A 303 3.38 2.35 19.76
N LYS A 304 2.70 3.49 20.01
CA LYS A 304 3.00 4.79 19.36
C LYS A 304 4.27 5.49 19.85
N SER A 305 4.61 5.36 21.13
CA SER A 305 5.73 6.09 21.75
C SER A 305 7.12 5.59 21.32
N ARG A 306 7.23 4.34 20.84
CA ARG A 306 8.49 3.77 20.37
C ARG A 306 8.65 3.97 18.86
N ARG A 307 9.07 5.19 18.46
CA ARG A 307 9.39 5.52 17.07
C ARG A 307 10.29 4.42 16.45
N PRO A 308 10.02 3.95 15.22
CA PRO A 308 11.00 3.20 14.44
C PRO A 308 12.30 4.00 14.40
N HIS A 309 13.44 3.35 14.65
CA HIS A 309 14.73 4.05 14.59
C HIS A 309 14.89 4.73 13.22
N ARG A 310 15.48 5.94 13.22
CA ARG A 310 15.77 6.80 12.06
C ARG A 310 16.60 6.15 10.92
N ARG A 311 16.82 4.83 10.91
CA ARG A 311 17.58 4.13 9.87
C ARG A 311 16.86 4.07 8.52
N CYS A 312 15.52 4.07 8.48
CA CYS A 312 14.79 4.13 7.20
C CYS A 312 14.90 5.50 6.49
N ALA A 313 15.45 6.53 7.14
CA ALA A 313 15.51 7.90 6.60
C ALA A 313 16.90 8.31 6.09
N LYS A 314 17.88 7.39 6.02
CA LYS A 314 19.30 7.71 5.78
C LYS A 314 19.83 7.36 4.39
N ARG A 315 18.98 7.07 3.41
CA ARG A 315 19.42 6.83 2.03
C ARG A 315 18.54 7.61 1.06
N SER A 316 19.02 8.82 0.79
CA SER A 316 18.78 9.62 -0.42
C SER A 316 20.10 9.64 -1.17
#